data_AF-A0A9D4WA85-F1
#
_entry.id   AF-A0A9D4WA85-F1
#
_cell.length_a   1.000
_cell.length_b   1.000
_cell.length_c   1.000
_cell.angle_alpha   90.00
_cell.angle_beta   90.00
_cell.angle_gamma   90.00
#
_symmetry.space_group_name_H-M   'P 1'
#
loop_
_entity.id
_entity.type
_entity.pdbx_description
1 polymer ?
#
loop_
_entity_poly.entity_id
_entity_poly.type
_entity_poly.pdbx_seq_one_letter_code
_entity_poly.pdbx_strand_id
1 'polypeptide(L)'
;MFSLPKDPNEVVLYVERTFPRVNFSDHRPLLISLKEFHQYGRPRTFKFESAWIFEDSFEAMLTSTWHQSNSFLTSLEPVKIASSSWNLRTFKSLIQKKNKLLGRILGIQRVCQEGKGDFGLEKRENKLQQKLSLFLHQEEIMWFRRSKIKWLFDGDRNTKFYHTVAIQRRRRKSVSIIQSNYGVWIYDPIKFQQIFKEYQCVVKMFTSRKKISKDKGAEPTEFEESVGQALFDLENTNHELKSELKDLYINSAVQVDVSGNIHVPYRLRKGFRKIHVRLVRELEKKFSGKDVILIATRRIVRPPKKGSAAQRPRSRTLTAVHEAMLEDVVLPAEIVGKRTRYRVDGSKIMKERNNTEYKLETFSAVYRKLSGKDVVFEYPITEA
;
A
#
# COMPACT_ATOMS: atom_id res chain seq x y z
N MET A 1 60.60 -22.42 -0.93
CA MET A 1 61.21 -21.62 -2.01
C MET A 1 60.62 -22.15 -3.31
N PHE A 2 59.62 -21.48 -3.88
CA PHE A 2 59.02 -21.91 -5.14
C PHE A 2 58.98 -20.72 -6.09
N SER A 3 59.57 -20.93 -7.26
CA SER A 3 59.80 -19.96 -8.34
C SER A 3 58.48 -19.41 -8.89
N LEU A 4 58.47 -18.11 -9.18
CA LEU A 4 57.37 -17.46 -9.89
C LEU A 4 57.33 -17.87 -11.37
N PRO A 5 56.15 -18.10 -11.97
CA PRO A 5 56.01 -18.38 -13.40
C PRO A 5 56.25 -17.12 -14.25
N LYS A 6 56.73 -17.33 -15.48
CA LYS A 6 57.22 -16.30 -16.41
C LYS A 6 56.18 -15.74 -17.39
N ASP A 7 54.92 -16.18 -17.34
CA ASP A 7 53.89 -15.73 -18.30
C ASP A 7 52.68 -15.04 -17.62
N PRO A 8 52.24 -13.87 -18.12
CA PRO A 8 51.12 -13.11 -17.55
C PRO A 8 49.71 -13.70 -17.82
N ASN A 9 49.63 -14.83 -18.54
CA ASN A 9 48.37 -15.52 -18.85
C ASN A 9 48.16 -16.84 -18.09
N GLU A 10 49.05 -17.22 -17.19
CA GLU A 10 48.86 -18.40 -16.33
C GLU A 10 47.94 -18.07 -15.15
N VAL A 11 46.69 -18.52 -15.20
CA VAL A 11 45.79 -18.50 -14.03
C VAL A 11 46.10 -19.71 -13.15
N VAL A 12 46.95 -19.51 -12.14
CA VAL A 12 47.19 -20.53 -11.11
C VAL A 12 45.99 -20.58 -10.16
N LEU A 13 45.21 -21.66 -10.24
CA LEU A 13 44.08 -21.94 -9.35
C LEU A 13 44.58 -22.67 -8.09
N TYR A 14 44.53 -22.01 -6.93
CA TYR A 14 44.78 -22.66 -5.65
C TYR A 14 43.48 -23.26 -5.11
N VAL A 15 43.47 -24.58 -4.88
CA VAL A 15 42.39 -25.25 -4.15
C VAL A 15 42.55 -24.95 -2.67
N GLU A 16 41.68 -24.09 -2.13
CA GLU A 16 41.83 -23.62 -0.76
C GLU A 16 41.31 -24.62 0.28
N ARG A 17 40.17 -25.31 0.02
CA ARG A 17 39.56 -26.32 0.93
C ARG A 17 38.63 -27.31 0.21
N THR A 18 38.57 -28.55 0.72
CA THR A 18 37.56 -29.56 0.37
C THR A 18 36.45 -29.63 1.42
N PHE A 19 35.18 -29.62 1.01
CA PHE A 19 34.00 -29.63 1.90
C PHE A 19 33.53 -31.03 2.36
N PRO A 20 32.72 -31.13 3.45
CA PRO A 20 32.10 -32.37 3.95
C PRO A 20 31.22 -33.09 2.92
N ARG A 21 31.17 -34.42 3.00
CA ARG A 21 30.14 -35.22 2.32
C ARG A 21 28.89 -35.27 3.19
N VAL A 22 27.73 -34.99 2.60
CA VAL A 22 26.42 -34.98 3.27
C VAL A 22 25.57 -36.09 2.66
N ASN A 23 24.71 -36.76 3.44
CA ASN A 23 23.93 -37.94 2.98
C ASN A 23 23.07 -37.75 1.73
N PHE A 24 22.82 -36.51 1.32
CA PHE A 24 21.97 -36.18 0.18
C PHE A 24 22.79 -35.75 -1.06
N SER A 25 24.13 -35.81 -1.02
CA SER A 25 24.99 -35.52 -2.17
C SER A 25 26.34 -36.26 -2.07
N ASP A 26 26.71 -36.93 -3.16
CA ASP A 26 27.97 -37.64 -3.38
C ASP A 26 29.08 -36.75 -3.95
N HIS A 27 28.82 -35.47 -4.20
CA HIS A 27 29.80 -34.52 -4.74
C HIS A 27 30.65 -33.83 -3.66
N ARG A 28 31.94 -33.56 -3.99
CA ARG A 28 32.86 -32.74 -3.19
C ARG A 28 33.08 -31.38 -3.86
N PRO A 29 32.41 -30.29 -3.43
CA PRO A 29 32.59 -28.99 -4.04
C PRO A 29 33.94 -28.35 -3.67
N LEU A 30 34.49 -27.54 -4.58
CA LEU A 30 35.72 -26.77 -4.41
C LEU A 30 35.37 -25.28 -4.32
N LEU A 31 36.00 -24.55 -3.38
CA LEU A 31 35.86 -23.10 -3.26
C LEU A 31 36.94 -22.41 -4.08
N ILE A 32 36.54 -21.54 -5.00
CA ILE A 32 37.46 -20.67 -5.77
C ILE A 32 37.02 -19.23 -5.53
N SER A 33 37.96 -18.39 -5.08
CA SER A 33 37.73 -16.97 -4.81
C SER A 33 38.30 -16.12 -5.95
N LEU A 34 37.48 -15.25 -6.54
CA LEU A 34 37.89 -14.22 -7.50
C LEU A 34 37.63 -12.85 -6.85
N LYS A 35 38.57 -11.91 -7.02
CA LYS A 35 38.75 -10.65 -6.27
C LYS A 35 37.47 -9.88 -5.87
N GLU A 36 37.65 -9.11 -4.79
CA GLU A 36 36.65 -8.45 -3.95
C GLU A 36 35.74 -7.44 -4.66
N PHE A 37 34.43 -7.70 -4.63
CA PHE A 37 33.42 -6.69 -4.90
C PHE A 37 33.21 -5.83 -3.65
N HIS A 38 33.47 -4.52 -3.75
CA HIS A 38 33.11 -3.55 -2.73
C HIS A 38 31.58 -3.45 -2.61
N GLN A 39 31.02 -4.14 -1.62
CA GLN A 39 29.60 -4.06 -1.30
C GLN A 39 29.35 -2.82 -0.44
N TYR A 40 28.95 -1.72 -1.07
CA TYR A 40 28.44 -0.57 -0.32
C TYR A 40 27.15 -0.96 0.41
N GLY A 41 27.22 -1.00 1.74
CA GLY A 41 26.13 -1.45 2.62
C GLY A 41 24.94 -0.50 2.56
N ARG A 42 23.81 -0.95 1.99
CA ARG A 42 22.53 -0.25 2.15
C ARG A 42 22.07 -0.35 3.62
N PRO A 43 21.41 0.69 4.17
CA PRO A 43 20.70 0.55 5.43
C PRO A 43 19.66 -0.57 5.29
N ARG A 44 19.75 -1.58 6.15
CA ARG A 44 18.81 -2.71 6.12
C ARG A 44 17.50 -2.25 6.74
N THR A 45 16.41 -2.28 5.97
CA THR A 45 15.07 -2.13 6.54
C THR A 45 14.73 -3.35 7.36
N PHE A 46 14.12 -3.14 8.53
CA PHE A 46 13.66 -4.22 9.39
C PHE A 46 12.63 -5.07 8.64
N LYS A 47 12.84 -6.39 8.65
CA LYS A 47 11.90 -7.37 8.13
C LYS A 47 11.87 -8.54 9.10
N PHE A 48 10.68 -8.85 9.56
CA PHE A 48 10.46 -10.07 10.30
C PHE A 48 10.70 -11.28 9.40
N GLU A 49 11.46 -12.25 9.90
CA GLU A 49 11.63 -13.53 9.23
C GLU A 49 10.95 -14.62 10.04
N SER A 50 10.11 -15.41 9.38
CA SER A 50 9.38 -16.48 10.05
C SER A 50 10.24 -17.59 10.63
N ALA A 51 11.50 -17.67 10.18
CA ALA A 51 12.48 -18.57 10.77
C ALA A 51 12.71 -18.28 12.26
N TRP A 52 12.46 -17.04 12.70
CA TRP A 52 12.65 -16.63 14.09
C TRP A 52 11.71 -17.35 15.06
N ILE A 53 10.54 -17.79 14.59
CA ILE A 53 9.52 -18.49 15.39
C ILE A 53 10.02 -19.88 15.84
N PHE A 54 10.94 -20.49 15.09
CA PHE A 54 11.45 -21.83 15.38
C PHE A 54 12.62 -21.86 16.37
N GLU A 55 13.11 -20.70 16.80
CA GLU A 55 14.17 -20.63 17.81
C GLU A 55 13.53 -20.29 19.16
N ASP A 56 13.64 -21.20 20.13
CA ASP A 56 13.04 -21.05 21.48
C ASP A 56 13.44 -19.73 22.18
N SER A 57 14.63 -19.21 21.86
CA SER A 57 15.12 -17.94 22.41
C SER A 57 14.41 -16.69 21.88
N PHE A 58 13.65 -16.81 20.78
CA PHE A 58 12.91 -15.69 20.19
C PHE A 58 11.70 -15.32 21.05
N GLU A 59 10.96 -16.31 21.54
CA GLU A 59 9.79 -16.11 22.39
C GLU A 59 10.17 -15.43 23.71
N ALA A 60 11.24 -15.91 24.36
CA ALA A 60 11.79 -15.30 25.57
C ALA A 60 12.23 -13.82 25.34
N MET A 61 12.84 -13.54 24.19
CA MET A 61 13.21 -12.17 23.80
C MET A 61 11.98 -11.28 23.56
N LEU A 62 10.93 -11.82 22.94
CA LEU A 62 9.72 -11.06 22.65
C LEU A 62 8.98 -10.72 23.96
N THR A 63 8.82 -11.69 24.86
CA THR A 63 8.14 -11.49 26.15
C THR A 63 8.90 -10.53 27.06
N SER A 64 10.24 -10.54 27.03
CA SER A 64 11.05 -9.61 27.84
C SER A 64 11.07 -8.17 27.31
N THR A 65 10.79 -7.96 26.02
CA THR A 65 10.84 -6.63 25.37
C THR A 65 9.46 -6.04 25.12
N TRP A 66 8.42 -6.86 25.23
CA TRP A 66 7.04 -6.44 25.10
C TRP A 66 6.52 -5.84 26.41
N HIS A 67 6.55 -4.51 26.50
CA HIS A 67 5.90 -3.79 27.58
C HIS A 67 4.51 -3.33 27.13
N GLN A 68 3.49 -3.55 27.98
CA GLN A 68 2.15 -3.00 27.78
C GLN A 68 2.22 -1.48 27.93
N SER A 69 2.38 -0.77 26.80
CA SER A 69 2.23 0.68 26.76
C SER A 69 0.83 1.04 26.25
N ASN A 70 0.34 2.23 26.58
CA ASN A 70 -1.01 2.69 26.21
C ASN A 70 -1.24 2.78 24.68
N SER A 71 -0.20 2.61 23.85
CA SER A 71 -0.31 2.56 22.39
C SER A 71 0.46 1.37 21.81
N PHE A 72 -0.21 0.60 20.95
CA PHE A 72 0.39 -0.52 20.23
C PHE A 72 1.62 -0.12 19.41
N LEU A 73 1.60 1.10 18.83
CA LEU A 73 2.71 1.59 17.99
C LEU A 73 3.97 1.92 18.81
N THR A 74 3.82 2.37 20.06
CA THR A 74 4.96 2.69 20.93
C THR A 74 5.65 1.43 21.45
N SER A 75 4.91 0.32 21.59
CA SER A 75 5.48 -0.98 21.98
C SER A 75 6.22 -1.70 20.84
N LEU A 76 6.00 -1.33 19.57
CA LEU A 76 6.64 -1.99 18.42
C LEU A 76 8.08 -1.56 18.16
N GLU A 77 8.44 -0.31 18.46
CA GLU A 77 9.80 0.19 18.17
C GLU A 77 10.88 -0.49 19.03
N PRO A 78 10.68 -0.70 20.36
CA PRO A 78 11.58 -1.50 21.18
C PRO A 78 11.73 -2.94 20.67
N VAL A 79 10.62 -3.58 20.29
CA VAL A 79 10.60 -4.96 19.78
C VAL A 79 11.37 -5.08 18.46
N LYS A 80 11.25 -4.08 17.57
CA LYS A 80 11.99 -4.00 16.32
C LYS A 80 13.50 -3.89 16.54
N ILE A 81 13.93 -3.05 17.49
CA ILE A 81 15.35 -2.90 17.85
C ILE A 81 15.88 -4.20 18.46
N ALA A 82 15.15 -4.76 19.44
CA ALA A 82 15.52 -5.98 20.11
C ALA A 82 15.61 -7.16 19.14
N SER A 83 14.61 -7.35 18.28
CA SER A 83 14.59 -8.38 17.24
C SER A 83 15.76 -8.23 16.26
N SER A 84 16.12 -7.00 15.88
CA SER A 84 17.27 -6.74 15.00
C SER A 84 18.60 -7.14 15.67
N SER A 85 18.76 -6.80 16.94
CA SER A 85 19.96 -7.14 17.72
C SER A 85 20.06 -8.64 18.01
N TRP A 86 18.93 -9.28 18.30
CA TRP A 86 18.82 -10.73 18.49
C TRP A 86 19.22 -11.45 17.20
N ASN A 87 18.61 -11.09 16.07
CA ASN A 87 18.86 -11.67 14.75
C ASN A 87 20.36 -11.65 14.37
N LEU A 88 21.07 -10.55 14.65
CA LEU A 88 22.51 -10.47 14.40
C LEU A 88 23.33 -11.46 15.25
N ARG A 89 22.93 -11.67 16.52
CA ARG A 89 23.59 -12.60 17.44
C ARG A 89 23.25 -14.05 17.11
N THR A 90 21.97 -14.37 16.94
CA THR A 90 21.53 -15.74 16.65
C THR A 90 21.95 -16.19 15.26
N PHE A 91 21.78 -15.41 14.18
CA PHE A 91 22.13 -15.90 12.84
C PHE A 91 23.63 -16.09 12.63
N LYS A 92 24.48 -15.22 13.20
CA LYS A 92 25.93 -15.43 13.18
C LYS A 92 26.30 -16.72 13.93
N SER A 93 25.64 -16.95 15.07
CA SER A 93 25.78 -18.20 15.85
C SER A 93 25.24 -19.42 15.09
N LEU A 94 24.13 -19.31 14.35
CA LEU A 94 23.55 -20.40 13.55
C LEU A 94 24.48 -20.84 12.42
N ILE A 95 25.10 -19.90 11.69
CA ILE A 95 26.10 -20.22 10.65
C ILE A 95 27.32 -20.90 11.27
N GLN A 96 27.78 -20.42 12.43
CA GLN A 96 28.89 -21.03 13.16
C GLN A 96 28.54 -22.43 13.69
N LYS A 97 27.33 -22.63 14.22
CA LYS A 97 26.78 -23.93 14.67
C LYS A 97 26.73 -24.92 13.50
N LYS A 98 26.24 -24.51 12.32
CA LYS A 98 26.25 -25.34 11.10
C LYS A 98 27.67 -25.75 10.71
N ASN A 99 28.59 -24.78 10.63
CA ASN A 99 29.98 -25.07 10.26
C ASN A 99 30.67 -25.99 11.28
N LYS A 100 30.35 -25.87 12.56
CA LYS A 100 30.85 -26.76 13.63
C LYS A 100 30.27 -28.18 13.52
N LEU A 101 28.98 -28.32 13.19
CA LEU A 101 28.36 -29.62 12.91
C LEU A 101 29.01 -30.30 11.70
N LEU A 102 29.19 -29.55 10.61
CA LEU A 102 29.86 -30.02 9.40
C LEU A 102 31.32 -30.44 9.66
N GLY A 103 32.07 -29.66 10.45
CA GLY A 103 33.43 -29.99 10.85
C GLY A 103 33.53 -31.25 11.72
N ARG A 104 32.55 -31.47 12.61
CA ARG A 104 32.46 -32.70 13.42
C ARG A 104 32.14 -33.93 12.59
N ILE A 105 31.22 -33.82 11.63
CA ILE A 105 30.90 -34.89 10.68
C ILE A 105 32.15 -35.22 9.84
N LEU A 106 32.83 -34.21 9.29
CA LEU A 106 34.10 -34.37 8.58
C LEU A 106 35.16 -35.11 9.41
N GLY A 107 35.30 -34.75 10.69
CA GLY A 107 36.26 -35.39 11.59
C GLY A 107 35.97 -36.87 11.78
N ILE A 108 34.69 -37.23 12.01
CA ILE A 108 34.27 -38.63 12.17
C ILE A 108 34.46 -39.40 10.86
N GLN A 109 34.07 -38.82 9.72
CA GLN A 109 34.23 -39.43 8.40
C GLN A 109 35.70 -39.70 8.03
N ARG A 110 36.64 -38.81 8.41
CA ARG A 110 38.07 -39.04 8.22
C ARG A 110 38.58 -40.24 9.03
N VAL A 111 38.18 -40.33 10.31
CA VAL A 111 38.56 -41.45 11.19
C VAL A 111 37.98 -42.77 10.67
N CYS A 112 36.75 -42.77 10.16
CA CYS A 112 36.16 -43.95 9.54
C CYS A 112 36.86 -44.35 8.23
N GLN A 113 37.35 -43.39 7.43
CA GLN A 113 38.12 -43.65 6.20
C GLN A 113 39.51 -44.25 6.47
N GLU A 114 40.11 -43.94 7.62
CA GLU A 114 41.38 -44.53 8.07
C GLU A 114 41.22 -45.95 8.65
N GLY A 115 40.03 -46.57 8.53
CA GLY A 115 39.74 -47.92 9.00
C GLY A 115 39.55 -48.06 10.51
N LYS A 116 39.47 -46.93 11.24
CA LYS A 116 39.31 -46.87 12.72
C LYS A 116 37.86 -46.54 13.13
N GLY A 117 36.89 -46.93 12.29
CA GLY A 117 35.47 -46.71 12.55
C GLY A 117 34.94 -47.66 13.62
N ASP A 118 34.16 -47.13 14.56
CA ASP A 118 33.42 -47.90 15.57
C ASP A 118 31.91 -47.65 15.39
N PHE A 119 31.07 -48.63 15.72
CA PHE A 119 29.61 -48.52 15.71
C PHE A 119 29.12 -47.35 16.57
N GLY A 120 29.83 -47.04 17.67
CA GLY A 120 29.58 -45.86 18.50
C GLY A 120 29.82 -44.52 17.77
N LEU A 121 30.81 -44.46 16.86
CA LEU A 121 31.09 -43.29 16.02
C LEU A 121 30.04 -43.12 14.93
N GLU A 122 29.60 -44.21 14.30
CA GLU A 122 28.55 -44.20 13.29
C GLU A 122 27.20 -43.73 13.88
N LYS A 123 26.85 -44.20 15.09
CA LYS A 123 25.66 -43.72 15.81
C LYS A 123 25.75 -42.22 16.17
N ARG A 124 26.96 -41.72 16.50
CA ARG A 124 27.21 -40.29 16.73
C ARG A 124 27.12 -39.49 15.44
N GLU A 125 27.63 -40.01 14.33
CA GLU A 125 27.51 -39.40 13.01
C GLU A 125 26.05 -39.27 12.60
N ASN A 126 25.27 -40.35 12.70
CA ASN A 126 23.83 -40.35 12.38
C ASN A 126 23.05 -39.31 13.21
N LYS A 127 23.35 -39.16 14.51
CA LYS A 127 22.75 -38.10 15.35
C LYS A 127 23.14 -36.69 14.89
N LEU A 128 24.39 -36.49 14.45
CA LEU A 128 24.84 -35.19 13.93
C LEU A 128 24.22 -34.88 12.57
N GLN A 129 24.05 -35.89 11.72
CA GLN A 129 23.40 -35.78 10.41
C GLN A 129 21.90 -35.48 10.54
N GLN A 130 21.19 -36.09 11.48
CA GLN A 130 19.79 -35.74 11.78
C GLN A 130 19.66 -34.29 12.23
N LYS A 131 20.54 -33.82 13.13
CA LYS A 131 20.58 -32.42 13.55
C LYS A 131 20.87 -31.46 12.40
N LEU A 132 21.78 -31.85 11.50
CA LEU A 132 22.06 -31.08 10.29
C LEU A 132 20.86 -31.05 9.33
N SER A 133 20.14 -32.16 9.17
CA SER A 133 18.95 -32.25 8.31
C SER A 133 17.84 -31.31 8.79
N LEU A 134 17.58 -31.26 10.10
CA LEU A 134 16.61 -30.33 10.68
C LEU A 134 17.01 -28.87 10.43
N PHE A 135 18.30 -28.56 10.62
CA PHE A 135 18.83 -27.21 10.37
C PHE A 135 18.71 -26.79 8.89
N LEU A 136 19.03 -27.69 7.96
CA LEU A 136 18.92 -27.43 6.53
C LEU A 136 17.47 -27.22 6.08
N HIS A 137 16.52 -27.94 6.68
CA HIS A 137 15.09 -27.76 6.42
C HIS A 137 14.59 -26.38 6.88
N GLN A 138 15.05 -25.90 8.04
CA GLN A 138 14.74 -24.54 8.50
C GLN A 138 15.32 -23.46 7.54
N GLU A 139 16.56 -23.66 7.07
CA GLU A 139 17.15 -22.78 6.05
C GLU A 139 16.34 -22.82 4.73
N GLU A 140 15.87 -23.98 4.31
CA GLU A 140 15.07 -24.15 3.09
C GLU A 140 13.77 -23.35 3.14
N ILE A 141 12.98 -23.47 4.21
CA ILE A 141 11.73 -22.70 4.39
C ILE A 141 12.00 -21.20 4.33
N MET A 142 13.10 -20.75 4.94
CA MET A 142 13.53 -19.36 4.94
C MET A 142 13.85 -18.87 3.53
N TRP A 143 14.60 -19.64 2.74
CA TRP A 143 14.97 -19.29 1.37
C TRP A 143 13.80 -19.38 0.39
N PHE A 144 12.90 -20.35 0.57
CA PHE A 144 11.65 -20.45 -0.17
C PHE A 144 10.84 -19.16 -0.05
N ARG A 145 10.58 -18.69 1.17
CA ARG A 145 9.86 -17.41 1.40
C ARG A 145 10.59 -16.21 0.80
N ARG A 146 11.92 -16.16 0.88
CA ARG A 146 12.73 -15.08 0.27
C ARG A 146 12.67 -15.07 -1.27
N SER A 147 12.50 -16.24 -1.91
CA SER A 147 12.42 -16.37 -3.37
C SER A 147 11.11 -15.85 -3.97
N LYS A 148 10.01 -15.85 -3.19
CA LYS A 148 8.64 -15.51 -3.61
C LYS A 148 8.13 -16.31 -4.83
N ILE A 149 8.57 -17.56 -4.96
CA ILE A 149 8.07 -18.50 -5.97
C ILE A 149 6.85 -19.23 -5.39
N LYS A 150 5.77 -19.35 -6.16
CA LYS A 150 4.49 -19.94 -5.70
C LYS A 150 4.38 -21.45 -5.95
N TRP A 151 5.21 -22.00 -6.82
CA TRP A 151 5.17 -23.40 -7.22
C TRP A 151 6.59 -23.96 -7.18
N LEU A 152 6.81 -24.90 -6.27
CA LEU A 152 7.85 -25.90 -6.40
C LEU A 152 7.16 -27.23 -6.12
N PHE A 153 7.11 -28.10 -7.11
CA PHE A 153 6.75 -29.50 -6.92
C PHE A 153 7.98 -30.19 -6.34
N ASP A 154 7.83 -30.86 -5.20
CA ASP A 154 8.91 -31.50 -4.45
C ASP A 154 9.74 -32.44 -5.35
N GLY A 155 11.07 -32.38 -5.19
CA GLY A 155 11.97 -33.32 -5.85
C GLY A 155 13.44 -33.16 -5.46
N ASP A 156 13.89 -31.93 -5.16
CA ASP A 156 15.26 -31.70 -4.70
C ASP A 156 15.30 -30.57 -3.67
N ARG A 157 16.04 -30.77 -2.56
CA ARG A 157 16.33 -29.76 -1.50
C ARG A 157 17.25 -28.66 -2.01
N ASN A 158 16.84 -27.98 -3.08
CA ASN A 158 17.67 -27.10 -3.88
C ASN A 158 17.67 -25.68 -3.30
N THR A 159 18.20 -25.53 -2.09
CA THR A 159 18.46 -24.22 -1.49
C THR A 159 19.31 -23.35 -2.43
N LYS A 160 20.25 -23.94 -3.20
CA LYS A 160 21.07 -23.24 -4.21
C LYS A 160 20.22 -22.55 -5.29
N PHE A 161 19.14 -23.18 -5.76
CA PHE A 161 18.19 -22.56 -6.67
C PHE A 161 17.51 -21.35 -6.03
N TYR A 162 16.94 -21.50 -4.83
CA TYR A 162 16.28 -20.39 -4.13
C TYR A 162 17.25 -19.26 -3.77
N HIS A 163 18.47 -19.59 -3.36
CA HIS A 163 19.55 -18.64 -3.14
C HIS A 163 19.86 -17.85 -4.40
N THR A 164 20.09 -18.55 -5.53
CA THR A 164 20.40 -17.92 -6.82
C THR A 164 19.26 -17.02 -7.28
N VAL A 165 18.00 -17.47 -7.20
CA VAL A 165 16.84 -16.67 -7.58
C VAL A 165 16.68 -15.46 -6.65
N ALA A 166 16.82 -15.63 -5.33
CA ALA A 166 16.76 -14.52 -4.38
C ALA A 166 17.88 -13.49 -4.60
N ILE A 167 19.11 -13.94 -4.90
CA ILE A 167 20.25 -13.10 -5.25
C ILE A 167 19.99 -12.36 -6.57
N GLN A 168 19.54 -13.05 -7.62
CA GLN A 168 19.23 -12.45 -8.91
C GLN A 168 18.12 -11.41 -8.78
N ARG A 169 17.05 -11.70 -8.02
CA ARG A 169 15.99 -10.72 -7.73
C ARG A 169 16.53 -9.52 -6.95
N ARG A 170 17.43 -9.75 -5.98
CA ARG A 170 18.10 -8.66 -5.25
C ARG A 170 18.95 -7.80 -6.21
N ARG A 171 19.70 -8.41 -7.12
CA ARG A 171 20.48 -7.71 -8.16
C ARG A 171 19.57 -6.91 -9.09
N ARG A 172 18.52 -7.51 -9.65
CA ARG A 172 17.53 -6.82 -10.51
C ARG A 172 16.81 -5.67 -9.82
N LYS A 173 16.59 -5.75 -8.50
CA LYS A 173 15.99 -4.68 -7.68
C LYS A 173 17.02 -3.69 -7.14
N SER A 174 18.31 -3.94 -7.33
CA SER A 174 19.36 -3.05 -6.88
C SER A 174 19.51 -1.93 -7.91
N VAL A 175 18.88 -0.80 -7.63
CA VAL A 175 19.14 0.43 -8.37
C VAL A 175 20.55 0.90 -8.03
N SER A 176 21.48 0.77 -8.98
CA SER A 176 22.88 1.21 -8.85
C SER A 176 23.08 2.66 -9.28
N ILE A 177 22.28 3.14 -10.24
CA ILE A 177 22.39 4.48 -10.83
C ILE A 177 20.98 4.98 -11.12
N ILE A 178 20.74 6.27 -10.89
CA ILE A 178 19.50 6.97 -11.26
C ILE A 178 19.87 8.16 -12.13
N GLN A 179 19.15 8.36 -13.23
CA GLN A 179 19.24 9.58 -14.02
C GLN A 179 18.21 10.60 -13.51
N SER A 180 18.68 11.79 -13.20
CA SER A 180 17.84 12.92 -12.84
C SER A 180 17.14 13.50 -14.08
N ASN A 181 16.09 14.29 -13.84
CA ASN A 181 15.27 15.01 -14.82
C ASN A 181 16.11 15.98 -15.66
N TYR A 182 17.25 16.44 -15.12
CA TYR A 182 18.21 17.31 -15.78
C TYR A 182 19.32 16.54 -16.53
N GLY A 183 19.16 15.22 -16.72
CA GLY A 183 20.11 14.37 -17.44
C GLY A 183 21.34 13.93 -16.62
N VAL A 184 21.48 14.37 -15.37
CA VAL A 184 22.62 14.05 -14.49
C VAL A 184 22.48 12.65 -13.88
N TRP A 185 23.53 11.85 -13.96
CA TRP A 185 23.61 10.52 -13.33
C TRP A 185 24.06 10.62 -11.88
N ILE A 186 23.29 10.00 -10.98
CA ILE A 186 23.56 9.97 -9.54
C ILE A 186 23.94 8.54 -9.15
N TYR A 187 24.98 8.40 -8.33
CA TYR A 187 25.53 7.13 -7.86
C TYR A 187 25.39 6.94 -6.33
N ASP A 188 25.08 8.03 -5.60
CA ASP A 188 25.04 8.04 -4.14
C ASP A 188 23.76 7.42 -3.57
N PRO A 189 23.85 6.37 -2.72
CA PRO A 189 22.69 5.71 -2.12
C PRO A 189 21.83 6.62 -1.22
N ILE A 190 22.42 7.63 -0.60
CA ILE A 190 21.71 8.58 0.28
C ILE A 190 20.83 9.51 -0.57
N LYS A 191 21.39 10.05 -1.67
CA LYS A 191 20.64 10.89 -2.61
C LYS A 191 19.49 10.13 -3.25
N PHE A 192 19.66 8.84 -3.56
CA PHE A 192 18.56 7.98 -4.02
C PHE A 192 17.38 7.96 -3.04
N GLN A 193 17.63 7.81 -1.73
CA GLN A 193 16.54 7.75 -0.75
C GLN A 193 15.75 9.05 -0.66
N GLN A 194 16.44 10.19 -0.72
CA GLN A 194 15.80 11.50 -0.68
C GLN A 194 14.93 11.70 -1.92
N ILE A 195 15.49 11.41 -3.10
CA ILE A 195 14.78 11.45 -4.38
C ILE A 195 13.55 10.51 -4.34
N PHE A 196 13.69 9.25 -3.95
CA PHE A 196 12.55 8.34 -3.90
C PHE A 196 11.46 8.78 -2.93
N LYS A 197 11.81 9.37 -1.78
CA LYS A 197 10.82 9.91 -0.83
C LYS A 197 10.06 11.09 -1.45
N GLU A 198 10.78 12.00 -2.09
CA GLU A 198 10.21 13.16 -2.79
C GLU A 198 9.29 12.70 -3.93
N TYR A 199 9.77 11.81 -4.80
CA TYR A 199 8.98 11.21 -5.88
C TYR A 199 7.75 10.46 -5.38
N GLN A 200 7.82 9.75 -4.25
CA GLN A 200 6.66 9.03 -3.71
C GLN A 200 5.62 9.97 -3.09
N CYS A 201 6.05 11.12 -2.56
CA CYS A 201 5.16 12.21 -2.17
C CYS A 201 4.48 12.82 -3.40
N VAL A 202 5.27 13.11 -4.44
CA VAL A 202 4.80 13.68 -5.71
C VAL A 202 3.83 12.73 -6.43
N VAL A 203 4.10 11.42 -6.51
CA VAL A 203 3.20 10.43 -7.12
C VAL A 203 1.88 10.32 -6.35
N LYS A 204 1.89 10.45 -5.00
CA LYS A 204 0.64 10.55 -4.23
C LYS A 204 -0.17 11.80 -4.63
N MET A 205 0.49 12.94 -4.80
CA MET A 205 -0.16 14.18 -5.26
C MET A 205 -0.70 14.08 -6.71
N PHE A 206 0.01 13.39 -7.62
CA PHE A 206 -0.47 13.18 -8.99
C PHE A 206 -1.59 12.13 -9.09
N THR A 207 -1.66 11.17 -8.15
CA THR A 207 -2.70 10.13 -8.16
C THR A 207 -4.00 10.61 -7.52
N SER A 208 -3.96 11.49 -6.52
CA SER A 208 -5.16 12.17 -6.01
C SER A 208 -5.76 13.15 -7.02
N ARG A 209 -4.92 13.83 -7.83
CA ARG A 209 -5.39 14.66 -8.96
C ARG A 209 -6.20 13.89 -10.00
N LYS A 210 -6.05 12.57 -10.13
CA LYS A 210 -6.91 11.77 -11.03
C LYS A 210 -8.38 11.76 -10.61
N LYS A 211 -8.69 12.07 -9.34
CA LYS A 211 -10.06 12.18 -8.83
C LYS A 211 -10.71 13.53 -9.12
N ILE A 212 -9.96 14.49 -9.67
CA ILE A 212 -10.44 15.83 -9.99
C ILE A 212 -10.37 16.01 -11.51
N SER A 213 -11.49 16.32 -12.14
CA SER A 213 -11.55 16.61 -13.58
C SER A 213 -12.27 17.93 -13.81
N LYS A 214 -11.50 18.99 -14.05
CA LYS A 214 -12.06 20.30 -14.38
C LYS A 214 -12.35 20.43 -15.87
N ASP A 215 -13.48 21.06 -16.16
CA ASP A 215 -13.77 21.52 -17.52
C ASP A 215 -12.76 22.62 -17.89
N LYS A 216 -12.14 22.51 -19.07
CA LYS A 216 -11.16 23.47 -19.65
C LYS A 216 -9.77 23.50 -18.97
N GLY A 217 -9.40 22.49 -18.20
CA GLY A 217 -8.02 22.36 -17.69
C GLY A 217 -7.60 23.43 -16.68
N ALA A 218 -8.56 24.07 -16.00
CA ALA A 218 -8.27 24.98 -14.91
C ALA A 218 -7.57 24.27 -13.74
N GLU A 219 -6.74 24.98 -12.99
CA GLU A 219 -6.05 24.42 -11.83
C GLU A 219 -7.03 24.16 -10.67
N PRO A 220 -6.87 23.04 -9.94
CA PRO A 220 -7.69 22.73 -8.78
C PRO A 220 -7.43 23.70 -7.62
N THR A 221 -8.47 24.05 -6.89
CA THR A 221 -8.39 24.90 -5.70
C THR A 221 -7.86 24.08 -4.53
N GLU A 222 -7.22 24.69 -3.52
CA GLU A 222 -6.69 23.98 -2.34
C GLU A 222 -7.75 23.08 -1.65
N PHE A 223 -8.99 23.58 -1.56
CA PHE A 223 -10.11 22.79 -1.02
C PHE A 223 -10.44 21.56 -1.88
N GLU A 224 -10.38 21.69 -3.20
CA GLU A 224 -10.64 20.57 -4.12
C GLU A 224 -9.54 19.52 -4.06
N GLU A 225 -8.27 19.95 -3.90
CA GLU A 225 -7.16 19.03 -3.68
C GLU A 225 -7.33 18.24 -2.37
N SER A 226 -7.81 18.90 -1.31
CA SER A 226 -8.16 18.25 -0.04
C SER A 226 -9.28 17.21 -0.20
N VAL A 227 -10.35 17.54 -0.93
CA VAL A 227 -11.45 16.60 -1.23
C VAL A 227 -10.96 15.44 -2.12
N GLY A 228 -10.13 15.72 -3.13
CA GLY A 228 -9.54 14.71 -4.00
C GLY A 228 -8.63 13.74 -3.23
N GLN A 229 -7.84 14.25 -2.29
CA GLN A 229 -7.02 13.44 -1.39
C GLN A 229 -7.89 12.57 -0.48
N ALA A 230 -8.97 13.13 0.10
CA ALA A 230 -9.89 12.36 0.94
C ALA A 230 -10.53 11.20 0.16
N LEU A 231 -10.96 11.43 -1.08
CA LEU A 231 -11.51 10.37 -1.94
C LEU A 231 -10.48 9.28 -2.26
N PHE A 232 -9.23 9.65 -2.52
CA PHE A 232 -8.15 8.71 -2.78
C PHE A 232 -7.79 7.87 -1.53
N ASP A 233 -7.78 8.48 -0.35
CA ASP A 233 -7.54 7.77 0.90
C ASP A 233 -8.68 6.80 1.20
N LEU A 234 -9.93 7.19 0.94
CA LEU A 234 -11.08 6.31 1.09
C LEU A 234 -11.05 5.12 0.13
N GLU A 235 -10.61 5.31 -1.12
CA GLU A 235 -10.41 4.22 -2.09
C GLU A 235 -9.37 3.19 -1.58
N ASN A 236 -8.31 3.65 -0.92
CA ASN A 236 -7.24 2.78 -0.44
C ASN A 236 -7.52 2.14 0.93
N THR A 237 -8.27 2.84 1.78
CA THR A 237 -8.54 2.40 3.16
C THR A 237 -9.70 1.41 3.21
N ASN A 238 -10.74 1.61 2.40
CA ASN A 238 -11.97 0.83 2.49
C ASN A 238 -12.13 -0.13 1.30
N HIS A 239 -12.04 -1.43 1.57
CA HIS A 239 -12.14 -2.47 0.54
C HIS A 239 -13.52 -2.55 -0.12
N GLU A 240 -14.60 -2.15 0.56
CA GLU A 240 -15.96 -2.19 0.01
C GLU A 240 -16.22 -1.10 -1.04
N LEU A 241 -15.74 0.12 -0.78
CA LEU A 241 -15.96 1.26 -1.67
C LEU A 241 -14.93 1.34 -2.80
N LYS A 242 -13.87 0.54 -2.74
CA LYS A 242 -12.73 0.60 -3.66
C LYS A 242 -13.13 0.38 -5.12
N SER A 243 -13.93 -0.65 -5.41
CA SER A 243 -14.36 -0.97 -6.78
C SER A 243 -15.24 0.13 -7.36
N GLU A 244 -16.12 0.71 -6.54
CA GLU A 244 -17.08 1.73 -6.97
C GLU A 244 -16.44 3.12 -7.07
N LEU A 245 -15.51 3.48 -6.17
CA LEU A 245 -14.82 4.77 -6.17
C LEU A 245 -13.75 4.88 -7.25
N LYS A 246 -13.19 3.76 -7.73
CA LYS A 246 -12.08 3.75 -8.69
C LYS A 246 -12.36 4.60 -9.93
N ASP A 247 -13.56 4.46 -10.50
CA ASP A 247 -13.98 5.12 -11.74
C ASP A 247 -14.71 6.46 -11.50
N LEU A 248 -14.92 6.83 -10.23
CA LEU A 248 -15.58 8.07 -9.86
C LEU A 248 -14.58 9.22 -9.69
N TYR A 249 -14.96 10.39 -10.21
CA TYR A 249 -14.23 11.65 -10.08
C TYR A 249 -15.20 12.81 -9.91
N ILE A 250 -14.69 13.95 -9.42
CA ILE A 250 -15.45 15.17 -9.15
C ILE A 250 -15.06 16.28 -10.15
N ASN A 251 -15.99 17.20 -10.43
CA ASN A 251 -15.74 18.37 -11.27
C ASN A 251 -15.18 19.53 -10.46
N SER A 252 -15.81 19.82 -9.33
CA SER A 252 -15.39 20.90 -8.44
C SER A 252 -15.88 20.65 -7.02
N ALA A 253 -15.33 21.37 -6.06
CA ALA A 253 -15.82 21.40 -4.69
C ALA A 253 -15.76 22.83 -4.15
N VAL A 254 -16.82 23.25 -3.49
CA VAL A 254 -16.99 24.62 -2.99
C VAL A 254 -17.43 24.55 -1.54
N GLN A 255 -16.75 25.27 -0.67
CA GLN A 255 -17.16 25.44 0.71
C GLN A 255 -18.07 26.66 0.86
N VAL A 256 -19.20 26.52 1.55
CA VAL A 256 -20.18 27.59 1.80
C VAL A 256 -20.44 27.64 3.30
N ASP A 257 -19.90 28.66 4.00
CA ASP A 257 -19.98 29.08 5.42
C ASP A 257 -20.00 27.99 6.53
N VAL A 258 -20.72 26.88 6.35
CA VAL A 258 -20.80 25.73 7.27
C VAL A 258 -20.80 24.37 6.54
N SER A 259 -20.97 24.31 5.21
CA SER A 259 -21.12 23.07 4.42
C SER A 259 -20.19 22.97 3.22
N GLY A 260 -19.82 21.74 2.85
CA GLY A 260 -19.04 21.43 1.66
C GLY A 260 -19.93 20.93 0.52
N ASN A 261 -20.00 21.70 -0.57
CA ASN A 261 -20.70 21.32 -1.80
C ASN A 261 -19.72 20.67 -2.77
N ILE A 262 -19.93 19.40 -3.11
CA ILE A 262 -19.11 18.68 -4.08
C ILE A 262 -19.90 18.52 -5.37
N HIS A 263 -19.38 19.07 -6.45
CA HIS A 263 -19.96 18.99 -7.77
C HIS A 263 -19.45 17.76 -8.52
N VAL A 264 -20.38 16.91 -8.92
CA VAL A 264 -20.14 15.62 -9.56
C VAL A 264 -20.56 15.67 -11.03
N PRO A 265 -19.83 15.05 -11.98
CA PRO A 265 -20.30 14.93 -13.36
C PRO A 265 -21.68 14.28 -13.45
N TYR A 266 -22.62 14.87 -14.21
CA TYR A 266 -23.98 14.32 -14.39
C TYR A 266 -23.98 12.84 -14.84
N ARG A 267 -23.00 12.42 -15.65
CA ARG A 267 -22.86 11.03 -16.13
C ARG A 267 -22.67 10.03 -14.98
N LEU A 268 -21.99 10.45 -13.92
CA LEU A 268 -21.66 9.61 -12.76
C LEU A 268 -22.68 9.72 -11.63
N ARG A 269 -23.74 10.53 -11.78
CA ARG A 269 -24.77 10.76 -10.75
C ARG A 269 -25.35 9.47 -10.19
N LYS A 270 -25.62 8.47 -11.04
CA LYS A 270 -26.17 7.18 -10.60
C LYS A 270 -25.19 6.41 -9.70
N GLY A 271 -23.90 6.44 -10.03
CA GLY A 271 -22.85 5.82 -9.19
C GLY A 271 -22.77 6.48 -7.83
N PHE A 272 -22.72 7.83 -7.79
CA PHE A 272 -22.69 8.57 -6.53
C PHE A 272 -23.96 8.40 -5.69
N ARG A 273 -25.15 8.27 -6.32
CA ARG A 273 -26.40 7.97 -5.59
C ARG A 273 -26.37 6.61 -4.89
N LYS A 274 -25.78 5.59 -5.53
CA LYS A 274 -25.65 4.23 -4.95
C LYS A 274 -24.81 4.24 -3.67
N ILE A 275 -23.72 5.01 -3.67
CA ILE A 275 -22.77 5.07 -2.54
C ILE A 275 -23.01 6.25 -1.60
N HIS A 276 -24.02 7.08 -1.86
CA HIS A 276 -24.21 8.40 -1.23
C HIS A 276 -24.12 8.34 0.30
N VAL A 277 -24.94 7.49 0.92
CA VAL A 277 -25.04 7.39 2.39
C VAL A 277 -23.70 7.00 3.02
N ARG A 278 -22.97 6.07 2.40
CA ARG A 278 -21.68 5.59 2.91
C ARG A 278 -20.59 6.64 2.70
N LEU A 279 -20.55 7.23 1.51
CA LEU A 279 -19.55 8.22 1.12
C LEU A 279 -19.66 9.49 1.96
N VAL A 280 -20.87 10.03 2.11
CA VAL A 280 -21.11 11.25 2.90
C VAL A 280 -20.71 11.04 4.36
N ARG A 281 -21.06 9.91 4.97
CA ARG A 281 -20.67 9.59 6.36
C ARG A 281 -19.15 9.60 6.56
N GLU A 282 -18.39 9.04 5.61
CA GLU A 282 -16.93 9.01 5.71
C GLU A 282 -16.28 10.37 5.43
N LEU A 283 -16.85 11.15 4.49
CA LEU A 283 -16.40 12.52 4.24
C LEU A 283 -16.69 13.45 5.42
N GLU A 284 -17.86 13.34 6.06
CA GLU A 284 -18.22 14.14 7.25
C GLU A 284 -17.27 13.87 8.42
N LYS A 285 -16.85 12.61 8.63
CA LYS A 285 -15.80 12.27 9.60
C LYS A 285 -14.46 12.95 9.29
N LYS A 286 -14.11 13.10 8.01
CA LYS A 286 -12.85 13.73 7.58
C LYS A 286 -12.89 15.25 7.66
N PHE A 287 -14.06 15.87 7.50
CA PHE A 287 -14.25 17.33 7.53
C PHE A 287 -14.78 17.83 8.88
N SER A 288 -14.39 17.18 9.98
CA SER A 288 -14.71 17.59 11.36
C SER A 288 -16.21 17.76 11.64
N GLY A 289 -17.05 16.92 11.02
CA GLY A 289 -18.50 16.94 11.22
C GLY A 289 -19.25 18.04 10.47
N LYS A 290 -18.61 18.75 9.54
CA LYS A 290 -19.32 19.66 8.62
C LYS A 290 -20.18 18.87 7.64
N ASP A 291 -21.37 19.38 7.35
CA ASP A 291 -22.28 18.76 6.38
C ASP A 291 -21.68 18.74 4.97
N VAL A 292 -21.77 17.58 4.30
CA VAL A 292 -21.31 17.39 2.93
C VAL A 292 -22.48 17.06 2.02
N ILE A 293 -22.61 17.79 0.91
CA ILE A 293 -23.68 17.62 -0.08
C ILE A 293 -23.09 17.36 -1.46
N LEU A 294 -23.62 16.33 -2.14
CA LEU A 294 -23.18 15.93 -3.48
C LEU A 294 -24.19 16.42 -4.54
N ILE A 295 -23.73 17.23 -5.49
CA ILE A 295 -24.62 17.87 -6.48
C ILE A 295 -24.12 17.56 -7.89
N ALA A 296 -25.01 17.07 -8.77
CA ALA A 296 -24.63 16.88 -10.16
C ALA A 296 -24.47 18.22 -10.92
N THR A 297 -23.39 18.36 -11.68
CA THR A 297 -23.15 19.48 -12.59
C THR A 297 -24.14 19.45 -13.74
N ARG A 298 -25.02 20.45 -13.82
CA ARG A 298 -26.06 20.58 -14.84
C ARG A 298 -25.86 21.86 -15.65
N ARG A 299 -26.00 21.78 -16.97
CA ARG A 299 -25.90 22.95 -17.88
C ARG A 299 -27.28 23.51 -18.18
N ILE A 300 -27.49 24.78 -17.83
CA ILE A 300 -28.72 25.53 -18.18
C ILE A 300 -28.54 26.13 -19.57
N VAL A 301 -29.53 25.90 -20.45
CA VAL A 301 -29.57 26.48 -21.80
C VAL A 301 -30.65 27.56 -21.84
N ARG A 302 -30.25 28.77 -22.22
CA ARG A 302 -31.17 29.91 -22.36
C ARG A 302 -32.24 29.58 -23.41
N PRO A 303 -33.47 30.11 -23.27
CA PRO A 303 -34.49 29.97 -24.29
C PRO A 303 -33.95 30.44 -25.65
N PRO A 304 -34.23 29.72 -26.76
CA PRO A 304 -33.86 30.18 -28.10
C PRO A 304 -34.57 31.52 -28.39
N LYS A 305 -33.94 32.37 -29.19
CA LYS A 305 -34.57 33.63 -29.63
C LYS A 305 -35.81 33.35 -30.47
N LYS A 306 -36.82 34.23 -30.40
CA LYS A 306 -38.05 34.13 -31.19
C LYS A 306 -37.69 34.03 -32.68
N GLY A 307 -38.18 33.00 -33.37
CA GLY A 307 -37.86 32.71 -34.79
C GLY A 307 -36.69 31.75 -35.02
N SER A 308 -36.01 31.27 -33.97
CA SER A 308 -34.99 30.22 -34.12
C SER A 308 -35.63 28.83 -34.22
N ALA A 309 -35.19 28.03 -35.19
CA ALA A 309 -35.55 26.62 -35.33
C ALA A 309 -34.89 25.71 -34.27
N ALA A 310 -33.94 26.22 -33.48
CA ALA A 310 -33.21 25.42 -32.50
C ALA A 310 -34.08 25.09 -31.28
N GLN A 311 -34.48 23.84 -31.13
CA GLN A 311 -35.22 23.36 -29.95
C GLN A 311 -34.26 22.99 -28.81
N ARG A 312 -34.43 23.62 -27.64
CA ARG A 312 -33.65 23.25 -26.45
C ARG A 312 -34.22 21.99 -25.78
N PRO A 313 -33.37 21.08 -25.27
CA PRO A 313 -33.83 19.96 -24.47
C PRO A 313 -34.55 20.42 -23.20
N ARG A 314 -35.69 19.79 -22.87
CA ARG A 314 -36.47 20.11 -21.65
C ARG A 314 -35.63 19.95 -20.37
N SER A 315 -34.76 18.94 -20.33
CA SER A 315 -33.84 18.67 -19.21
C SER A 315 -32.81 19.76 -18.95
N ARG A 316 -32.58 20.68 -19.91
CA ARG A 316 -31.65 21.80 -19.78
C ARG A 316 -32.35 23.15 -19.55
N THR A 317 -33.65 23.13 -19.29
CA THR A 317 -34.40 24.33 -18.92
C THR A 317 -34.09 24.73 -17.48
N LEU A 318 -34.17 26.03 -17.17
CA LEU A 318 -33.89 26.55 -15.82
C LEU A 318 -34.77 25.87 -14.76
N THR A 319 -36.06 25.70 -15.04
CA THR A 319 -37.02 25.06 -14.14
C THR A 319 -36.66 23.61 -13.85
N ALA A 320 -36.43 22.81 -14.90
CA ALA A 320 -36.08 21.40 -14.74
C ALA A 320 -34.73 21.21 -14.03
N VAL A 321 -33.75 22.08 -14.30
CA VAL A 321 -32.44 22.03 -13.63
C VAL A 321 -32.57 22.39 -12.15
N HIS A 322 -33.36 23.41 -11.78
CA HIS A 322 -33.58 23.77 -10.39
C HIS A 322 -34.30 22.66 -9.62
N GLU A 323 -35.29 22.01 -10.23
CA GLU A 323 -35.98 20.87 -9.62
C GLU A 323 -35.04 19.69 -9.40
N ALA A 324 -34.26 19.33 -10.42
CA ALA A 324 -33.30 18.25 -10.30
C ALA A 324 -32.14 18.59 -9.34
N MET A 325 -31.79 19.87 -9.15
CA MET A 325 -30.84 20.31 -8.13
C MET A 325 -31.41 20.14 -6.73
N LEU A 326 -32.67 20.53 -6.52
CA LEU A 326 -33.36 20.37 -5.24
C LEU A 326 -33.36 18.89 -4.81
N GLU A 327 -33.70 17.98 -5.73
CA GLU A 327 -33.64 16.53 -5.50
C GLU A 327 -32.26 16.01 -5.11
N ASP A 328 -31.17 16.60 -5.61
CA ASP A 328 -29.82 16.17 -5.23
C ASP A 328 -29.43 16.71 -3.84
N VAL A 329 -29.88 17.92 -3.48
CA VAL A 329 -29.60 18.52 -2.17
C VAL A 329 -30.21 17.71 -1.04
N VAL A 330 -31.43 17.20 -1.21
CA VAL A 330 -32.16 16.47 -0.17
C VAL A 330 -31.79 14.98 -0.05
N LEU A 331 -30.86 14.47 -0.88
CA LEU A 331 -30.42 13.07 -0.79
C LEU A 331 -29.86 12.76 0.62
N PRO A 332 -30.18 11.60 1.23
CA PRO A 332 -30.75 10.39 0.65
C PRO A 332 -32.29 10.37 0.52
N ALA A 333 -32.92 11.48 0.80
CA ALA A 333 -34.32 11.51 1.16
C ALA A 333 -35.16 12.06 -0.02
N GLU A 334 -36.42 11.64 -0.14
CA GLU A 334 -37.25 11.89 -1.34
C GLU A 334 -38.31 12.99 -1.14
N ILE A 335 -38.54 13.79 -2.19
CA ILE A 335 -39.51 14.88 -2.17
C ILE A 335 -40.93 14.32 -2.29
N VAL A 336 -41.69 14.27 -1.19
CA VAL A 336 -43.07 13.75 -1.21
C VAL A 336 -44.08 14.76 -1.79
N GLY A 337 -43.81 16.06 -1.64
CA GLY A 337 -44.71 17.10 -2.12
C GLY A 337 -44.05 18.47 -2.17
N LYS A 338 -44.53 19.32 -3.08
CA LYS A 338 -44.00 20.67 -3.30
C LYS A 338 -45.13 21.67 -3.39
N ARG A 339 -45.17 22.62 -2.45
CA ARG A 339 -46.09 23.76 -2.50
C ARG A 339 -45.31 25.02 -2.78
N THR A 340 -45.79 25.84 -3.71
CA THR A 340 -45.24 27.17 -3.92
C THR A 340 -46.18 28.19 -3.30
N ARG A 341 -45.73 28.91 -2.27
CA ARG A 341 -46.45 30.10 -1.79
C ARG A 341 -45.86 31.35 -2.43
N TYR A 342 -46.73 32.20 -2.97
CA TYR A 342 -46.39 33.55 -3.40
C TYR A 342 -46.79 34.51 -2.27
N ARG A 343 -45.83 35.25 -1.72
CA ARG A 343 -46.12 36.34 -0.77
C ARG A 343 -46.58 37.59 -1.54
N VAL A 344 -47.23 38.52 -0.84
CA VAL A 344 -47.66 39.81 -1.41
C VAL A 344 -46.46 40.60 -1.96
N ASP A 345 -45.28 40.41 -1.37
CA ASP A 345 -44.00 40.98 -1.82
C ASP A 345 -43.38 40.26 -3.04
N GLY A 346 -44.06 39.26 -3.62
CA GLY A 346 -43.59 38.49 -4.78
C GLY A 346 -42.56 37.39 -4.48
N SER A 347 -42.11 37.24 -3.24
CA SER A 347 -41.18 36.18 -2.83
C SER A 347 -41.83 34.79 -2.84
N LYS A 348 -41.05 33.78 -3.23
CA LYS A 348 -41.48 32.40 -3.46
C LYS A 348 -40.89 31.48 -2.40
N ILE A 349 -41.74 30.70 -1.71
CA ILE A 349 -41.30 29.71 -0.69
C ILE A 349 -41.80 28.31 -1.09
N MET A 350 -40.91 27.32 -0.97
CA MET A 350 -41.18 25.88 -1.17
C MET A 350 -41.11 25.14 0.19
N LYS A 351 -41.75 23.96 0.34
CA LYS A 351 -41.89 23.16 1.60
C LYS A 351 -41.79 21.64 1.33
N GLU A 352 -41.08 20.85 2.17
CA GLU A 352 -40.78 19.40 1.95
C GLU A 352 -40.27 18.55 3.18
N ARG A 353 -40.56 17.22 3.24
CA ARG A 353 -40.38 16.22 4.34
C ARG A 353 -39.14 15.31 4.17
N ASN A 354 -38.32 14.97 5.21
CA ASN A 354 -37.36 13.81 5.21
C ASN A 354 -36.44 13.62 6.45
N ASN A 355 -36.10 12.40 6.94
CA ASN A 355 -35.36 12.04 8.20
C ASN A 355 -34.02 12.75 8.59
N THR A 356 -33.58 13.78 7.86
CA THR A 356 -32.38 14.59 8.09
C THR A 356 -32.72 15.95 8.72
N GLU A 357 -33.39 15.95 9.87
CA GLU A 357 -33.89 17.18 10.50
C GLU A 357 -32.77 18.17 10.84
N TYR A 358 -31.60 17.64 11.22
CA TYR A 358 -30.42 18.45 11.53
C TYR A 358 -29.79 19.17 10.33
N LYS A 359 -30.16 18.82 9.08
CA LYS A 359 -29.57 19.38 7.84
C LYS A 359 -30.47 20.36 7.10
N LEU A 360 -31.69 20.61 7.58
CA LEU A 360 -32.68 21.39 6.83
C LEU A 360 -32.22 22.83 6.57
N GLU A 361 -31.57 23.45 7.55
CA GLU A 361 -31.03 24.79 7.42
C GLU A 361 -29.91 24.82 6.37
N THR A 362 -29.01 23.83 6.40
CA THR A 362 -27.95 23.63 5.40
C THR A 362 -28.53 23.48 4.00
N PHE A 363 -29.57 22.65 3.82
CA PHE A 363 -30.22 22.46 2.52
C PHE A 363 -30.80 23.76 1.97
N SER A 364 -31.44 24.56 2.83
CA SER A 364 -32.01 25.85 2.44
C SER A 364 -30.92 26.83 1.98
N ALA A 365 -29.82 26.90 2.73
CA ALA A 365 -28.71 27.81 2.45
C ALA A 365 -27.99 27.44 1.15
N VAL A 366 -27.72 26.15 0.94
CA VAL A 366 -27.07 25.64 -0.27
C VAL A 366 -27.95 25.85 -1.49
N TYR A 367 -29.24 25.52 -1.41
CA TYR A 367 -30.15 25.73 -2.53
C TYR A 367 -30.34 27.20 -2.87
N ARG A 368 -30.40 28.08 -1.87
CA ARG A 368 -30.45 29.54 -2.06
C ARG A 368 -29.19 30.03 -2.76
N LYS A 369 -28.00 29.58 -2.36
CA LYS A 369 -26.73 29.97 -2.99
C LYS A 369 -26.64 29.55 -4.46
N LEU A 370 -27.15 28.35 -4.78
CA LEU A 370 -27.08 27.80 -6.15
C LEU A 370 -28.15 28.37 -7.09
N SER A 371 -29.35 28.59 -6.58
CA SER A 371 -30.53 28.89 -7.40
C SER A 371 -31.06 30.32 -7.26
N GLY A 372 -30.63 31.04 -6.22
CA GLY A 372 -31.16 32.36 -5.84
C GLY A 372 -32.59 32.34 -5.30
N LYS A 373 -33.15 31.15 -4.99
CA LYS A 373 -34.52 30.99 -4.50
C LYS A 373 -34.52 30.51 -3.06
N ASP A 374 -35.41 31.10 -2.26
CA ASP A 374 -35.64 30.63 -0.90
C ASP A 374 -36.52 29.36 -0.90
N VAL A 375 -36.13 28.41 -0.06
CA VAL A 375 -36.84 27.16 0.17
C VAL A 375 -36.85 26.91 1.66
N VAL A 376 -38.01 26.50 2.16
CA VAL A 376 -38.20 26.05 3.53
C VAL A 376 -38.43 24.54 3.46
N PHE A 377 -37.96 23.78 4.43
CA PHE A 377 -38.22 22.34 4.50
C PHE A 377 -39.10 22.10 5.74
N GLU A 378 -40.14 21.29 5.60
CA GLU A 378 -41.13 21.01 6.65
C GLU A 378 -41.61 19.56 6.56
N TYR A 379 -41.70 18.89 7.71
CA TYR A 379 -42.34 17.60 7.82
C TYR A 379 -43.85 17.75 7.94
N PRO A 380 -44.66 17.06 7.13
CA PRO A 380 -46.06 16.91 7.44
C PRO A 380 -46.16 16.13 8.75
N ILE A 381 -46.82 16.78 9.70
CA ILE A 381 -47.32 16.20 10.92
C ILE A 381 -48.32 15.14 10.46
N THR A 382 -48.01 13.86 10.66
CA THR A 382 -49.04 12.83 10.58
C THR A 382 -49.98 13.10 11.75
N GLU A 383 -51.18 13.61 11.45
CA GLU A 383 -52.29 13.51 12.39
C GLU A 383 -52.45 12.02 12.71
N ALA A 384 -52.23 11.69 13.98
CA ALA A 384 -52.24 10.31 14.48
C ALA A 384 -53.66 9.74 14.53
#